data_AF-A0A838MUF9-F1
#
_entry.id   AF-A0A838MUF9-F1
#
_cell.length_a   1.000
_cell.length_b   1.000
_cell.length_c   1.000
_cell.angle_alpha   90.00
_cell.angle_beta   90.00
_cell.angle_gamma   90.00
#
_symmetry.space_group_name_H-M   'P 1'
#
loop_
_entity.id
_entity.type
_entity.pdbx_description
1 polymer ?
#
loop_
_entity_poly.entity_id
_entity_poly.type
_entity_poly.pdbx_seq_one_letter_code
_entity_poly.pdbx_strand_id
1 'polypeptide(L)'
;MNALLATLSLVLFLSIAVFVPDVGASAVLLCLIVACAVGAVLSRNQPDGTFLVQLFVVSLLVRVVIGLVIYLSGLQAFFGGDAMTYDQQGLELWRSWQGRGMYTETVEGASVVWGMPYLVAGIYWAVGHNMLAVQFFNAVVGAATAPVIFL
;
A
#
# COMPACT_ATOMS: atom_id res chain seq x y z
N MET A 1 14.35 15.65 9.64
CA MET A 1 14.23 15.02 8.31
C MET A 1 15.11 15.79 7.32
N ASN A 2 15.89 15.10 6.50
CA ASN A 2 16.85 15.75 5.60
C ASN A 2 16.11 16.35 4.39
N ALA A 3 16.44 17.58 3.98
CA ALA A 3 15.80 18.26 2.85
C ALA A 3 15.87 17.43 1.54
N LEU A 4 16.94 16.65 1.37
CA LEU A 4 17.09 15.70 0.27
C LEU A 4 16.01 14.60 0.27
N LEU A 5 15.70 14.00 1.42
CA LEU A 5 14.70 12.95 1.49
C LEU A 5 13.29 13.49 1.23
N ALA A 6 13.00 14.69 1.73
CA ALA A 6 11.72 15.36 1.48
C ALA A 6 11.53 15.68 -0.01
N THR A 7 12.57 16.20 -0.66
CA THR A 7 12.54 16.51 -2.11
C THR A 7 12.43 15.25 -2.95
N LEU A 8 13.19 14.19 -2.66
CA LEU A 8 13.06 12.91 -3.35
C LEU A 8 11.66 12.30 -3.19
N SER A 9 11.09 12.35 -1.98
CA SER A 9 9.73 11.87 -1.73
C SER A 9 8.71 12.64 -2.56
N LEU A 10 8.81 13.98 -2.54
CA LEU A 10 7.89 14.85 -3.28
C LEU A 10 7.97 14.57 -4.79
N VAL A 11 9.18 14.52 -5.34
CA VAL A 11 9.40 14.25 -6.77
C VAL A 11 8.85 12.88 -7.15
N LEU A 12 9.10 11.84 -6.35
CA LEU A 12 8.61 10.50 -6.62
C LEU A 12 7.08 10.43 -6.61
N PHE A 13 6.44 10.90 -5.53
CA PHE A 13 4.98 10.82 -5.41
C PHE A 13 4.25 11.68 -6.44
N LEU A 14 4.79 12.86 -6.76
CA LEU A 14 4.25 13.71 -7.81
C LEU A 14 4.42 13.08 -9.20
N SER A 15 5.57 12.44 -9.44
CA SER A 15 5.79 11.70 -10.69
C SER A 15 4.79 10.55 -10.83
N ILE A 16 4.54 9.77 -9.78
CA ILE A 16 3.55 8.68 -9.81
C ILE A 16 2.14 9.23 -10.07
N ALA A 17 1.76 10.32 -9.40
CA ALA A 17 0.44 10.92 -9.57
C ALA A 17 0.18 11.46 -10.99
N VAL A 18 1.24 11.91 -11.68
CA VAL A 18 1.15 12.48 -13.04
C VAL A 18 1.32 11.43 -14.13
N PHE A 19 2.27 10.51 -13.97
CA PHE A 19 2.65 9.56 -15.03
C PHE A 19 1.91 8.21 -14.96
N VAL A 20 1.13 7.94 -13.91
CA VAL A 20 0.26 6.76 -13.81
C VAL A 20 -1.20 7.22 -13.85
N PRO A 21 -1.83 7.32 -15.04
CA PRO A 21 -3.18 7.81 -15.20
C PRO A 21 -4.19 6.95 -14.42
N ASP A 22 -5.31 7.55 -14.03
CA ASP A 22 -6.49 6.93 -13.40
C ASP A 22 -6.31 6.36 -11.98
N VAL A 23 -5.17 5.74 -11.68
CA VAL A 23 -4.91 5.04 -10.40
C VAL A 23 -3.80 5.66 -9.57
N GLY A 24 -2.87 6.41 -10.18
CA GLY A 24 -1.69 6.95 -9.50
C GLY A 24 -2.05 7.91 -8.37
N ALA A 25 -2.91 8.90 -8.66
CA ALA A 25 -3.26 9.93 -7.69
C ALA A 25 -3.96 9.38 -6.43
N SER A 26 -4.91 8.46 -6.60
CA SER A 26 -5.65 7.86 -5.48
C SER A 26 -4.77 6.92 -4.64
N ALA A 27 -3.87 6.16 -5.29
CA ALA A 27 -2.89 5.32 -4.61
C ALA A 27 -1.90 6.16 -3.77
N VAL A 28 -1.38 7.24 -4.36
CA VAL A 28 -0.46 8.17 -3.67
C VAL A 28 -1.15 8.84 -2.49
N LEU A 29 -2.40 9.30 -2.65
CA LEU A 29 -3.14 9.95 -1.58
C LEU A 29 -3.35 9.01 -0.38
N LEU A 30 -3.78 7.77 -0.64
CA LEU A 30 -3.93 6.76 0.41
C LEU A 30 -2.57 6.48 1.10
N CYS A 31 -1.52 6.29 0.31
CA CYS A 31 -0.17 6.08 0.82
C CYS A 31 0.28 7.22 1.74
N LEU A 32 0.07 8.47 1.34
CA LEU A 32 0.44 9.65 2.12
C LEU A 32 -0.35 9.74 3.42
N ILE A 33 -1.66 9.47 3.40
CA ILE A 33 -2.49 9.51 4.60
C ILE A 33 -1.98 8.49 5.64
N VAL A 34 -1.76 7.25 5.23
CA VAL A 34 -1.30 6.19 6.13
C VAL A 34 0.15 6.43 6.56
N ALA A 35 1.03 6.86 5.65
CA ALA A 35 2.43 7.17 5.96
C ALA A 35 2.55 8.34 6.94
N CYS A 36 1.73 9.39 6.80
CA CYS A 36 1.69 10.50 7.74
C CYS A 36 1.24 10.05 9.13
N ALA A 37 0.23 9.17 9.23
CA ALA A 37 -0.22 8.63 10.50
C ALA A 37 0.89 7.83 11.20
N VAL A 38 1.57 6.93 10.48
CA VAL A 38 2.70 6.15 11.01
C VAL A 38 3.87 7.08 11.38
N GLY A 39 4.24 8.00 10.50
CA GLY A 39 5.33 8.94 10.74
C GLY A 39 5.09 9.83 11.96
N ALA A 40 3.85 10.27 12.19
CA ALA A 40 3.47 11.07 13.36
C ALA A 40 3.56 10.27 14.67
N VAL A 41 3.28 8.96 14.64
CA VAL A 41 3.48 8.08 15.80
C VAL A 41 4.98 7.92 16.08
N LEU A 42 5.77 7.60 15.05
CA LEU A 42 7.21 7.40 15.19
C LEU A 42 7.95 8.66 15.66
N SER A 43 7.53 9.84 15.20
CA SER A 43 8.17 11.11 15.58
C SER A 43 8.00 11.47 17.06
N ARG A 44 7.05 10.85 17.76
CA ARG A 44 6.81 11.10 19.19
C ARG A 44 7.76 10.32 20.11
N ASN A 45 8.45 9.31 19.59
CA ASN A 45 9.37 8.51 20.38
C ASN A 45 10.70 9.24 20.54
N GLN A 46 10.99 9.74 21.74
CA GLN A 46 12.26 10.37 22.08
C GLN A 46 13.19 9.35 22.75
N PRO A 47 14.52 9.41 22.52
CA PRO A 47 15.26 10.41 21.75
C PRO A 47 15.36 10.12 20.23
N ASP A 48 15.05 8.91 19.78
CA ASP A 48 15.41 8.43 18.44
C ASP A 48 14.38 8.73 17.32
N GLY A 49 13.32 9.48 17.60
CA GLY A 49 12.19 9.66 16.68
C GLY A 49 12.57 10.24 15.32
N THR A 50 13.59 11.10 15.28
CA THR A 50 14.09 11.64 13.99
C THR A 50 14.73 10.54 13.14
N PHE A 51 15.51 9.65 13.76
CA PHE A 51 16.13 8.51 13.09
C PHE A 51 15.08 7.51 12.62
N LEU A 52 14.10 7.19 13.47
CA LEU A 52 13.01 6.26 13.14
C LEU A 52 12.19 6.74 11.94
N VAL A 53 11.87 8.03 11.88
CA VAL A 53 11.18 8.62 10.73
C VAL A 53 12.04 8.58 9.47
N GLN A 54 13.35 8.84 9.56
CA GLN A 54 14.25 8.73 8.41
C GLN A 54 14.33 7.29 7.88
N LEU A 55 14.49 6.31 8.77
CA LEU A 55 14.52 4.90 8.43
C LEU A 55 13.21 4.46 7.76
N PHE A 56 12.08 4.88 8.34
CA PHE A 56 10.75 4.64 7.78
C PHE A 56 10.62 5.21 6.36
N VAL A 57 10.94 6.49 6.16
CA VAL A 57 10.81 7.16 4.86
C VAL A 57 11.71 6.50 3.81
N VAL A 58 12.97 6.19 4.14
CA VAL A 58 13.88 5.51 3.20
C VAL A 58 13.34 4.13 2.81
N SER A 59 12.90 3.34 3.80
CA SER A 59 12.31 2.01 3.56
C SER A 59 11.05 2.10 2.70
N LEU A 60 10.20 3.10 2.97
CA LEU A 60 8.99 3.35 2.18
C LEU A 60 9.32 3.71 0.73
N LEU A 61 10.25 4.63 0.50
CA LEU A 61 10.63 5.04 -0.86
C LEU A 61 11.16 3.86 -1.68
N VAL A 62 12.03 3.02 -1.10
CA VAL A 62 12.54 1.83 -1.77
C VAL A 62 11.40 0.87 -2.13
N ARG A 63 10.49 0.60 -1.19
CA ARG A 63 9.32 -0.27 -1.43
C ARG A 63 8.37 0.29 -2.49
N VAL A 64 8.12 1.60 -2.49
CA VAL A 64 7.27 2.27 -3.49
C VAL A 64 7.90 2.20 -4.87
N VAL A 65 9.21 2.47 -5.00
CA VAL A 65 9.93 2.40 -6.29
C VAL A 65 9.90 0.98 -6.84
N ILE A 66 10.30 -0.01 -6.03
CA ILE A 66 10.28 -1.42 -6.46
C ILE A 66 8.86 -1.85 -6.82
N GLY A 67 7.88 -1.49 -5.98
CA GLY A 67 6.49 -1.84 -6.21
C GLY A 67 5.93 -1.24 -7.49
N LEU A 68 6.25 0.03 -7.77
CA LEU A 68 5.88 0.72 -9.01
C LEU A 68 6.50 0.03 -10.23
N VAL A 69 7.79 -0.33 -10.16
CA VAL A 69 8.46 -1.06 -11.26
C VAL A 69 7.75 -2.38 -11.54
N ILE A 70 7.43 -3.15 -10.50
CA ILE A 70 6.67 -4.41 -10.63
C ILE A 70 5.30 -4.16 -11.24
N TYR A 71 4.60 -3.11 -10.81
CA TYR A 71 3.27 -2.76 -11.32
C TYR A 71 3.29 -2.38 -12.80
N LEU A 72 4.20 -1.48 -13.20
CA LEU A 72 4.30 -0.99 -14.57
C LEU A 72 4.81 -2.04 -15.56
N SER A 73 5.66 -2.96 -15.10
CA SER A 73 6.20 -4.04 -15.94
C SER A 73 5.27 -5.26 -16.04
N GLY A 74 4.14 -5.27 -15.34
CA GLY A 74 3.21 -6.39 -15.34
C GLY A 74 3.76 -7.65 -14.66
N LEU A 75 4.80 -7.53 -13.81
CA LEU A 75 5.47 -8.66 -13.18
C LEU A 75 4.76 -9.16 -11.91
N GLN A 76 3.50 -8.75 -11.68
CA GLN A 76 2.77 -9.14 -10.47
C GLN A 76 2.56 -10.66 -10.39
N ALA A 77 2.31 -11.32 -11.52
CA ALA A 77 2.14 -12.78 -11.56
C ALA A 77 3.40 -13.54 -11.12
N PHE A 78 4.59 -12.96 -11.33
CA PHE A 78 5.86 -13.58 -10.96
C PHE A 78 6.24 -13.30 -9.50
N PHE A 79 6.11 -12.05 -9.05
CA PHE A 79 6.54 -11.63 -7.71
C PHE A 79 5.45 -11.73 -6.63
N GLY A 80 4.18 -11.85 -7.01
CA GLY A 80 3.05 -11.75 -6.09
C GLY A 80 1.79 -12.41 -6.66
N GLY A 81 1.88 -13.71 -6.97
CA GLY A 81 0.72 -14.49 -7.39
C GLY A 81 -0.42 -14.45 -6.36
N ASP A 82 -0.09 -14.37 -5.07
CA ASP A 82 -1.03 -14.16 -3.97
C ASP A 82 -1.67 -12.75 -3.99
N ALA A 83 -0.92 -11.71 -4.36
CA ALA A 83 -1.45 -10.36 -4.51
C ALA A 83 -2.57 -10.28 -5.56
N MET A 84 -2.46 -11.06 -6.65
CA MET A 84 -3.54 -11.16 -7.64
C MET A 84 -4.78 -11.86 -7.07
N THR A 85 -4.59 -12.90 -6.27
CA THR A 85 -5.70 -13.57 -5.58
C THR A 85 -6.40 -12.62 -4.62
N TYR A 86 -5.64 -11.84 -3.83
CA TYR A 86 -6.23 -10.86 -2.91
C TYR A 86 -6.94 -9.72 -3.63
N ASP A 87 -6.41 -9.25 -4.77
CA ASP A 87 -7.09 -8.26 -5.61
C ASP A 87 -8.46 -8.76 -6.07
N GLN A 88 -8.51 -9.97 -6.63
CA GLN A 88 -9.74 -10.59 -7.12
C GLN A 88 -10.75 -10.81 -5.99
N GLN A 89 -10.33 -11.44 -4.88
CA GLN A 89 -11.20 -11.71 -3.74
C GLN A 89 -11.71 -10.43 -3.09
N GLY A 90 -10.85 -9.41 -2.93
CA GLY A 90 -11.24 -8.11 -2.39
C GLY A 90 -12.19 -7.34 -3.30
N LEU A 91 -12.01 -7.43 -4.62
CA LEU A 91 -12.92 -6.83 -5.61
C LEU A 91 -14.31 -7.48 -5.58
N GLU A 92 -14.38 -8.80 -5.50
CA GLU A 92 -15.64 -9.53 -5.38
C GLU A 92 -16.36 -9.22 -4.08
N LEU A 93 -15.64 -9.18 -2.96
CA LEU A 93 -16.19 -8.82 -1.66
C LEU A 93 -16.70 -7.37 -1.66
N TRP A 94 -15.94 -6.42 -2.21
CA TRP A 94 -16.37 -5.03 -2.35
C TRP A 94 -17.63 -4.89 -3.22
N ARG A 95 -17.70 -5.63 -4.33
CA ARG A 95 -18.91 -5.66 -5.18
C ARG A 95 -20.12 -6.21 -4.42
N SER A 96 -19.94 -7.25 -3.61
CA SER A 96 -21.01 -7.80 -2.77
C SER A 96 -21.55 -6.77 -1.77
N TRP A 97 -20.68 -5.93 -1.19
CA TRP A 97 -21.09 -4.83 -0.30
C TRP A 97 -21.93 -3.77 -1.01
N GLN A 98 -21.77 -3.62 -2.33
CA GLN A 98 -22.60 -2.74 -3.16
C GLN A 98 -23.92 -3.40 -3.61
N GLY A 99 -24.22 -4.61 -3.14
CA GLY A 99 -25.35 -5.41 -3.63
C GLY A 99 -25.16 -5.92 -5.05
N ARG A 100 -23.92 -5.93 -5.57
CA ARG A 100 -23.57 -6.40 -6.92
C ARG A 100 -22.80 -7.73 -6.81
N GLY A 101 -23.46 -8.84 -7.13
CA GLY A 101 -22.84 -10.17 -7.13
C GLY A 101 -22.93 -10.91 -5.79
N MET A 102 -22.73 -12.23 -5.84
CA MET A 102 -22.64 -13.07 -4.65
C MET A 102 -21.17 -13.34 -4.34
N TYR A 103 -20.69 -12.88 -3.19
CA TYR A 103 -19.40 -13.32 -2.66
C TYR A 103 -19.57 -14.78 -2.23
N THR A 104 -18.99 -15.69 -3.00
CA THR A 104 -18.98 -17.11 -2.64
C THR A 104 -17.64 -17.37 -1.97
N GLU A 105 -17.65 -17.71 -0.67
CA GLU A 105 -16.42 -18.06 0.08
C GLU A 105 -15.68 -19.28 -0.50
N THR A 106 -16.33 -20.00 -1.41
CA THR A 106 -15.82 -21.15 -2.14
C THR A 106 -15.13 -20.73 -3.44
N VAL A 107 -13.85 -20.40 -3.34
CA VAL A 107 -12.91 -20.75 -4.40
C VAL A 107 -12.46 -22.18 -4.10
N GLU A 108 -12.85 -23.14 -4.95
CA GLU A 108 -12.45 -24.54 -4.85
C GLU A 108 -10.93 -24.65 -4.60
N GLY A 109 -10.55 -25.07 -3.39
CA GLY A 109 -9.16 -25.39 -3.04
C GLY A 109 -8.31 -24.27 -2.42
N ALA A 110 -8.81 -23.04 -2.26
CA ALA A 110 -8.07 -21.97 -1.57
C ALA A 110 -8.55 -21.84 -0.13
N SER A 111 -7.67 -22.08 0.84
CA SER A 111 -7.93 -21.76 2.25
C SER A 111 -8.38 -20.31 2.36
N VAL A 112 -9.56 -20.08 2.93
CA VAL A 112 -10.07 -18.75 3.28
C VAL A 112 -8.96 -18.00 4.02
N VAL A 113 -8.32 -17.03 3.36
CA VAL A 113 -7.34 -16.18 4.03
C VAL A 113 -8.15 -15.13 4.77
N TRP A 114 -8.44 -15.42 6.04
CA TRP A 114 -9.20 -14.50 6.90
C TRP A 114 -8.46 -13.16 6.99
N GLY A 115 -9.13 -12.06 6.63
CA GLY A 115 -8.65 -10.69 6.81
C GLY A 115 -8.15 -9.97 5.56
N MET A 116 -7.30 -10.59 4.72
CA MET A 116 -6.73 -9.90 3.54
C MET A 116 -7.78 -9.44 2.52
N PRO A 117 -8.77 -10.28 2.13
CA PRO A 117 -9.85 -9.84 1.25
C PRO A 117 -10.67 -8.69 1.83
N TYR A 118 -10.94 -8.69 3.14
CA TYR A 118 -11.65 -7.60 3.82
C TYR A 118 -10.84 -6.30 3.81
N LEU A 119 -9.53 -6.38 4.04
CA LEU A 119 -8.63 -5.23 3.98
C LEU A 119 -8.60 -4.64 2.57
N VAL A 120 -8.43 -5.48 1.54
CA VAL A 120 -8.45 -5.05 0.14
C VAL A 120 -9.80 -4.45 -0.24
N ALA A 121 -10.91 -5.10 0.12
CA ALA A 121 -12.26 -4.58 -0.12
C ALA A 121 -12.50 -3.24 0.59
N GLY A 122 -11.98 -3.06 1.80
CA GLY A 122 -12.04 -1.79 2.54
C GLY A 122 -11.27 -0.68 1.85
N ILE A 123 -10.07 -0.98 1.32
CA ILE A 123 -9.31 -0.04 0.49
C ILE A 123 -10.11 0.31 -0.77
N TYR A 124 -10.68 -0.67 -1.47
CA TYR A 124 -11.48 -0.43 -2.67
C TYR A 124 -12.78 0.32 -2.41
N TRP A 125 -13.35 0.17 -1.22
CA TRP A 125 -14.46 0.99 -0.78
C TRP A 125 -14.06 2.48 -0.64
N ALA A 126 -12.85 2.76 -0.15
CA ALA A 126 -12.37 4.13 0.05
C ALA A 126 -11.87 4.81 -1.23
N VAL A 127 -11.14 4.09 -2.11
CA VAL A 127 -10.46 4.68 -3.28
C VAL A 127 -10.89 4.13 -4.64
N GLY A 128 -11.84 3.19 -4.67
CA GLY A 128 -12.19 2.42 -5.86
C GLY A 128 -11.23 1.25 -6.10
N HIS A 129 -11.53 0.41 -7.10
CA HIS A 129 -10.67 -0.71 -7.49
C HIS A 129 -9.30 -0.19 -7.95
N ASN A 130 -8.28 -0.40 -7.13
CA ASN A 130 -6.93 0.10 -7.37
C ASN A 130 -5.86 -0.76 -6.68
N MET A 131 -5.33 -1.75 -7.42
CA MET A 131 -4.31 -2.66 -6.89
C MET A 131 -3.02 -1.94 -6.48
N LEU A 132 -2.67 -0.80 -7.13
CA LEU A 132 -1.50 0.00 -6.76
C LEU A 132 -1.67 0.63 -5.37
N ALA A 133 -2.89 1.03 -5.01
CA ALA A 133 -3.19 1.57 -3.69
C ALA A 133 -3.00 0.50 -2.58
N VAL A 134 -3.41 -0.74 -2.84
CA VAL A 134 -3.18 -1.88 -1.94
C VAL A 134 -1.68 -2.16 -1.78
N GLN A 135 -0.94 -2.10 -2.88
CA GLN A 135 0.50 -2.30 -2.87
C GLN A 135 1.23 -1.21 -2.08
N PHE A 136 0.81 0.05 -2.20
CA PHE A 136 1.37 1.15 -1.41
C PHE A 136 0.97 1.07 0.06
N PHE A 137 -0.25 0.65 0.38
CA PHE A 137 -0.64 0.35 1.75
C PHE A 137 0.30 -0.70 2.37
N ASN A 138 0.54 -1.81 1.66
CA ASN A 138 1.49 -2.83 2.08
C ASN A 138 2.91 -2.25 2.23
N ALA A 139 3.33 -1.38 1.30
CA ALA A 139 4.63 -0.71 1.38
C ALA A 139 4.78 0.11 2.66
N VAL A 140 3.73 0.84 3.08
CA VAL A 140 3.72 1.61 4.33
C VAL A 140 3.79 0.70 5.55
N VAL A 141 2.94 -0.31 5.63
CA VAL A 141 2.94 -1.26 6.77
C VAL A 141 4.28 -1.99 6.85
N GLY A 142 4.79 -2.46 5.72
CA GLY A 142 6.10 -3.11 5.61
C GLY A 142 7.26 -2.20 5.98
N ALA A 143 7.22 -0.91 5.60
CA ALA A 143 8.22 0.07 5.99
C ALA A 143 8.19 0.37 7.48
N ALA A 144 7.01 0.35 8.10
CA ALA A 144 6.83 0.59 9.53
C ALA A 144 7.41 -0.53 10.42
N THR A 145 7.53 -1.76 9.91
CA THR A 145 8.03 -2.90 10.71
C THR A 145 9.42 -2.68 11.28
N ALA A 146 10.36 -2.13 10.51
CA ALA A 146 11.73 -1.91 10.97
C ALA A 146 11.81 -0.90 12.15
N PRO A 147 11.20 0.30 12.05
CA PRO A 147 11.07 1.20 13.19
C PRO A 147 10.35 0.59 14.40
N VAL A 148 9.30 -0.21 14.18
CA VAL A 148 8.53 -0.83 15.27
C VAL A 148 9.33 -1.91 16.00
N ILE A 149 10.13 -2.70 15.28
CA ILE A 149 11.01 -3.72 15.88
C ILE A 149 12.17 -3.08 16.66
N PHE A 150 12.58 -1.87 16.28
CA PHE A 150 13.62 -1.14 16.99
C PHE A 150 13.14 -0.61 18.35
N LEU A 151 11.87 -0.25 18.47
CA LEU A 151 11.23 0.25 19.69
C LEU A 151 11.03 -0.86 20.73
#